data_AF-M1NLS7-F1
#
_entry.id   AF-M1NLS7-F1
#
_cell.length_a   1.000
_cell.length_b   1.000
_cell.length_c   1.000
_cell.angle_alpha   90.00
_cell.angle_beta   90.00
_cell.angle_gamma   90.00
#
_symmetry.space_group_name_H-M   'P 1'
#
loop_
_entity.id
_entity.type
_entity.pdbx_description
1 polymer ?
#
loop_
_entity_poly.entity_id
_entity_poly.type
_entity_poly.pdbx_seq_one_letter_code
_entity_poly.pdbx_strand_id
1 'polypeptide(L)'
;MGTWDVGPYDNDGAVDLLADIRADRFNFERFRFTIDEHRPDPDDSEMIIALGALASSGTDELPTGIRPEVLSRLFTPERVRWVRRQMERILDPENSELYAVWEATGELDDWLAATRAALP
;
A
#
# COMPACT_ATOMS: atom_id res chain seq x y z
N MET A 1 -15.43 -2.98 -16.97
CA MET A 1 -15.57 -1.78 -16.12
C MET A 1 -16.15 -2.27 -14.81
N GLY A 2 -15.34 -2.27 -13.74
CA GLY A 2 -15.69 -2.82 -12.42
C GLY A 2 -14.72 -3.86 -11.86
N THR A 3 -13.41 -3.71 -12.09
CA THR A 3 -12.37 -4.61 -11.53
C THR A 3 -11.54 -3.93 -10.42
N TRP A 4 -11.61 -2.61 -10.30
CA TRP A 4 -10.83 -1.83 -9.34
C TRP A 4 -11.81 -1.28 -8.31
N ASP A 5 -11.71 -1.74 -7.07
CA ASP A 5 -12.33 -1.03 -5.94
C ASP A 5 -11.30 -0.01 -5.45
N VAL A 6 -11.76 1.18 -5.05
CA VAL A 6 -10.86 2.29 -4.68
C VAL A 6 -10.22 2.10 -3.30
N GLY A 7 -10.56 1.00 -2.62
CA GLY A 7 -10.04 0.67 -1.30
C GLY A 7 -8.56 0.23 -1.33
N PRO A 8 -7.83 0.45 -0.24
CA PRO A 8 -6.39 0.18 -0.16
C PRO A 8 -6.03 -1.32 -0.19
N TYR A 9 -7.01 -2.22 -0.20
CA TYR A 9 -6.82 -3.68 -0.12
C TYR A 9 -7.35 -4.44 -1.32
N ASP A 10 -7.99 -3.75 -2.27
CA ASP A 10 -8.79 -4.38 -3.31
C ASP A 10 -8.05 -4.52 -4.66
N ASN A 11 -6.89 -3.86 -4.77
CA ASN A 11 -6.05 -3.92 -5.97
C ASN A 11 -5.15 -5.17 -5.93
N ASP A 12 -4.74 -5.65 -7.11
CA ASP A 12 -4.05 -6.95 -7.26
C ASP A 12 -2.76 -7.02 -6.42
N GLY A 13 -1.93 -5.98 -6.44
CA GLY A 13 -0.71 -5.93 -5.61
C GLY A 13 -1.02 -5.93 -4.11
N ALA A 14 -2.09 -5.25 -3.70
CA ALA A 14 -2.53 -5.24 -2.30
C ALA A 14 -3.02 -6.63 -1.84
N VAL A 15 -3.75 -7.34 -2.70
CA VAL A 15 -4.24 -8.70 -2.42
C VAL A 15 -3.06 -9.68 -2.25
N ASP A 16 -2.06 -9.58 -3.12
CA ASP A 16 -0.85 -10.43 -3.06
C ASP A 16 -0.04 -10.17 -1.79
N LEU A 17 0.16 -8.90 -1.42
CA LEU A 17 0.79 -8.55 -0.15
C LEU A 17 0.06 -9.18 1.04
N LEU A 18 -1.27 -9.03 1.10
CA LEU A 18 -2.05 -9.58 2.20
C LEU A 18 -1.95 -11.10 2.25
N ALA A 19 -1.92 -11.78 1.10
CA ALA A 19 -1.70 -13.22 1.03
C ALA A 19 -0.31 -13.62 1.57
N ASP A 20 0.73 -12.87 1.24
CA ASP A 20 2.08 -13.13 1.73
C ASP A 20 2.28 -12.82 3.22
N ILE A 21 1.63 -11.78 3.74
CA ILE A 21 1.63 -11.50 5.20
C ILE A 21 0.92 -12.64 5.94
N ARG A 22 -0.24 -13.10 5.45
CA ARG A 22 -0.98 -14.23 6.05
C ARG A 22 -0.16 -15.52 6.05
N ALA A 23 0.63 -15.74 5.01
CA ALA A 23 1.48 -16.92 4.86
C ALA A 23 2.85 -16.80 5.54
N ASP A 24 3.14 -15.68 6.24
CA ASP A 24 4.45 -15.37 6.84
C ASP A 24 5.61 -15.38 5.82
N ARG A 25 5.30 -15.04 4.56
CA ARG A 25 6.27 -14.98 3.45
C ARG A 25 6.74 -13.57 3.13
N PHE A 26 6.02 -12.55 3.58
CA PHE A 26 6.37 -11.17 3.31
C PHE A 26 7.65 -10.75 4.07
N ASN A 27 8.64 -10.25 3.32
CA ASN A 27 9.88 -9.72 3.88
C ASN A 27 10.01 -8.23 3.58
N PHE A 28 9.75 -7.41 4.60
CA PHE A 28 9.77 -5.95 4.48
C PHE A 28 11.13 -5.40 4.04
N GLU A 29 12.25 -5.92 4.55
CA GLU A 29 13.57 -5.38 4.22
C GLU A 29 13.94 -5.66 2.76
N ARG A 30 13.60 -6.86 2.26
CA ARG A 30 13.78 -7.20 0.86
C ARG A 30 12.94 -6.29 -0.03
N PHE A 31 11.66 -6.13 0.31
CA PHE A 31 10.75 -5.26 -0.43
C PHE A 31 11.27 -3.81 -0.44
N ARG A 32 11.59 -3.27 0.74
CA ARG A 32 12.18 -1.94 0.91
C ARG A 32 13.42 -1.74 0.03
N PHE A 33 14.33 -2.70 0.03
CA PHE A 33 15.55 -2.64 -0.78
C PHE A 33 15.24 -2.55 -2.27
N THR A 34 14.30 -3.37 -2.77
CA THR A 34 13.87 -3.32 -4.17
C THR A 34 13.33 -1.94 -4.57
N ILE A 35 12.47 -1.36 -3.73
CA ILE A 35 11.85 -0.04 -3.96
C ILE A 35 12.83 1.13 -3.78
N ASP A 36 13.86 0.97 -2.93
CA ASP A 36 14.90 1.98 -2.81
C ASP A 36 15.86 1.95 -4.01
N GLU A 37 16.05 0.80 -4.68
CA GLU A 37 16.88 0.67 -5.89
C GLU A 37 16.15 1.04 -7.19
N HIS A 38 14.82 0.89 -7.24
CA HIS A 38 14.02 1.07 -8.45
C HIS A 38 12.78 1.91 -8.18
N ARG A 39 12.23 2.53 -9.24
CA ARG A 39 10.91 3.16 -9.13
C ARG A 39 9.86 2.05 -8.91
N PRO A 40 8.92 2.21 -7.96
CA PRO A 40 7.81 1.27 -7.83
C PRO A 40 6.96 1.27 -9.10
N ASP A 41 6.62 0.08 -9.57
CA ASP A 41 5.58 -0.12 -10.58
C ASP A 41 4.17 0.02 -9.96
N PRO A 42 3.08 -0.15 -10.72
CA PRO A 42 1.73 -0.09 -10.17
C PRO A 42 1.48 -1.09 -9.03
N ASP A 43 1.91 -2.34 -9.16
CA ASP A 43 1.68 -3.39 -8.17
C ASP A 43 2.45 -3.09 -6.88
N ASP A 44 3.72 -2.70 -6.99
CA ASP A 44 4.55 -2.23 -5.88
C ASP A 44 3.89 -1.04 -5.15
N SER A 45 3.30 -0.12 -5.92
CA SER A 45 2.63 1.07 -5.40
C SER A 45 1.36 0.71 -4.62
N GLU A 46 0.57 -0.24 -5.13
CA GLU A 46 -0.60 -0.79 -4.43
C GLU A 46 -0.21 -1.49 -3.13
N MET A 47 0.86 -2.29 -3.15
CA MET A 47 1.42 -2.90 -1.95
C MET A 47 1.83 -1.85 -0.91
N ILE A 48 2.46 -0.75 -1.32
CA ILE A 48 2.86 0.35 -0.42
C ILE A 48 1.63 1.04 0.19
N ILE A 49 0.58 1.27 -0.60
CA ILE A 49 -0.68 1.85 -0.10
C ILE A 49 -1.34 0.92 0.91
N ALA A 50 -1.38 -0.39 0.63
CA ALA A 50 -1.89 -1.40 1.55
C ALA A 50 -1.08 -1.46 2.87
N LEU A 51 0.26 -1.35 2.79
CA LEU A 51 1.11 -1.22 3.98
C LEU A 51 0.78 0.04 4.78
N GLY A 52 0.50 1.15 4.09
CA GLY A 52 0.08 2.40 4.73
C GLY A 52 -1.23 2.24 5.49
N ALA A 53 -2.23 1.67 4.84
CA ALA A 53 -3.52 1.38 5.45
C ALA A 53 -3.37 0.45 6.66
N LEU A 54 -2.58 -0.63 6.56
CA LEU A 54 -2.32 -1.54 7.68
C LEU A 54 -1.61 -0.86 8.85
N ALA A 55 -0.70 0.08 8.58
CA ALA A 55 0.00 0.85 9.62
C ALA A 55 -0.91 1.87 10.31
N SER A 56 -1.90 2.40 9.58
CA SER A 56 -2.91 3.34 10.09
C SER A 56 -4.09 2.66 10.78
N SER A 57 -4.35 1.38 10.47
CA SER A 57 -5.53 0.66 10.94
C SER A 57 -5.46 0.37 12.44
N GLY A 58 -6.59 0.58 13.12
CA GLY A 58 -6.78 0.07 14.47
C GLY A 58 -6.90 -1.46 14.49
N THR A 59 -6.68 -2.07 15.65
CA THR A 59 -6.78 -3.53 15.86
C THR A 59 -8.10 -4.13 15.39
N ASP A 60 -9.19 -3.35 15.42
CA ASP A 60 -10.55 -3.78 15.08
C ASP A 60 -10.89 -3.65 13.57
N GLU A 61 -10.00 -3.02 12.78
CA GLU A 61 -10.23 -2.72 11.35
C GLU A 61 -9.32 -3.54 10.42
N LEU A 62 -8.66 -4.57 10.96
CA LEU A 62 -7.70 -5.36 10.20
C LEU A 62 -8.39 -6.25 9.16
N PRO A 63 -7.79 -6.40 7.95
CA PRO A 63 -8.27 -7.37 6.98
C PRO A 63 -8.33 -8.78 7.55
N THR A 64 -9.33 -9.55 7.12
CA THR A 64 -9.53 -10.93 7.61
C THR A 64 -8.24 -11.76 7.47
N GLY A 65 -7.89 -12.46 8.55
CA GLY A 65 -6.69 -13.31 8.62
C GLY A 65 -5.39 -12.57 8.93
N ILE A 66 -5.39 -11.24 9.01
CA ILE A 66 -4.26 -10.46 9.50
C ILE A 66 -4.35 -10.37 11.01
N ARG A 67 -3.26 -10.72 11.69
CA ARG A 67 -3.17 -10.70 13.14
C ARG A 67 -2.47 -9.44 13.63
N PRO A 68 -2.96 -8.78 14.70
CA PRO A 68 -2.31 -7.60 15.28
C PRO A 68 -0.85 -7.83 15.65
N GLU A 69 -0.50 -9.04 16.11
CA GLU A 69 0.87 -9.37 16.51
C GLU A 69 1.85 -9.48 15.33
N VAL A 70 1.34 -9.69 14.11
CA VAL A 70 2.17 -9.64 12.89
C VAL A 70 2.47 -8.20 12.54
N LEU A 71 1.46 -7.32 12.63
CA LEU A 71 1.60 -5.90 12.32
C LEU A 71 2.51 -5.17 13.31
N SER A 72 2.44 -5.50 14.60
CA SER A 72 3.34 -4.89 15.60
C SER A 72 4.82 -5.26 15.39
N ARG A 73 5.10 -6.42 14.80
CA ARG A 73 6.45 -6.83 14.37
C ARG A 73 6.84 -6.22 13.03
N LEU A 74 5.87 -6.01 12.15
CA LEU A 74 6.09 -5.45 10.82
C LEU A 74 6.37 -3.96 10.89
N PHE A 75 5.60 -3.19 11.67
CA PHE A 75 5.66 -1.73 11.71
C PHE A 75 6.45 -1.21 12.89
N THR A 76 7.73 -0.91 12.64
CA THR A 76 8.53 -0.05 13.51
C THR A 76 8.33 1.41 13.10
N PRO A 77 8.61 2.40 13.97
CA PRO A 77 8.52 3.83 13.61
C PRO A 77 9.35 4.21 12.37
N GLU A 78 10.47 3.53 12.13
CA GLU A 78 11.27 3.73 10.93
C GLU A 78 10.56 3.25 9.67
N ARG A 79 9.98 2.06 9.72
CA ARG A 79 9.25 1.47 8.59
C ARG A 79 7.99 2.25 8.26
N VAL A 80 7.25 2.71 9.27
CA VAL A 80 6.10 3.60 9.07
C VAL A 80 6.50 4.89 8.37
N ARG A 81 7.58 5.55 8.84
CA ARG A 81 8.10 6.75 8.15
C ARG A 81 8.54 6.47 6.72
N TRP A 82 9.09 5.28 6.45
CA TRP A 82 9.45 4.90 5.09
C TRP A 82 8.20 4.71 4.23
N VAL A 83 7.18 3.98 4.70
CA VAL A 83 5.91 3.78 4.00
C VAL A 83 5.24 5.12 3.67
N ARG A 84 5.12 6.03 4.65
CA ARG A 84 4.57 7.37 4.44
C ARG A 84 5.29 8.12 3.30
N ARG A 85 6.63 8.12 3.30
CA ARG A 85 7.41 8.79 2.23
C ARG A 85 7.16 8.18 0.86
N GLN A 86 7.03 6.86 0.76
CA GLN A 86 6.74 6.23 -0.53
C GLN A 86 5.31 6.51 -0.99
N MET A 87 4.33 6.52 -0.09
CA MET A 87 2.96 6.93 -0.43
C MET A 87 2.91 8.37 -0.94
N GLU A 88 3.64 9.30 -0.31
CA GLU A 88 3.76 10.68 -0.79
C GLU A 88 4.34 10.76 -2.21
N ARG A 89 5.28 9.88 -2.57
CA ARG A 89 5.83 9.77 -3.93
C ARG A 89 4.85 9.14 -4.93
N ILE A 90 4.04 8.18 -4.49
CA ILE A 90 2.99 7.56 -5.33
C ILE A 90 1.86 8.55 -5.62
N LEU A 91 1.60 9.48 -4.70
CA LEU A 91 0.64 10.56 -4.87
C LEU A 91 1.15 11.73 -5.73
N ASP A 92 2.43 11.70 -6.16
CA ASP A 92 3.02 12.71 -7.03
C ASP A 92 2.65 12.45 -8.51
N PRO A 93 1.90 13.35 -9.17
CA PRO A 93 1.46 13.18 -10.56
C PRO A 93 2.61 13.09 -11.56
N GLU A 94 3.76 13.73 -11.29
CA GLU A 94 4.88 13.72 -12.25
C GLU A 94 5.66 12.41 -12.19
N ASN A 95 5.62 11.74 -11.03
CA ASN A 95 6.57 10.69 -10.71
C ASN A 95 5.93 9.32 -10.41
N SER A 96 4.61 9.17 -10.56
CA SER A 96 3.90 7.94 -10.23
C SER A 96 3.21 7.32 -11.45
N GLU A 97 3.57 6.08 -11.76
CA GLU A 97 2.91 5.31 -12.82
C GLU A 97 1.48 4.93 -12.42
N LEU A 98 1.28 4.60 -11.14
CA LEU A 98 -0.06 4.31 -10.60
C LEU A 98 -0.98 5.54 -10.68
N TYR A 99 -0.45 6.75 -10.45
CA TYR A 99 -1.22 7.98 -10.62
C TYR A 99 -1.71 8.13 -12.06
N ALA A 100 -0.84 7.92 -13.05
CA ALA A 100 -1.21 8.00 -14.46
C ALA A 100 -2.26 6.96 -14.86
N VAL A 101 -2.23 5.77 -14.25
CA VAL A 101 -3.27 4.74 -14.44
C VAL A 101 -4.62 5.25 -13.92
N TRP A 102 -4.68 5.77 -12.69
CA TRP A 102 -5.92 6.29 -12.10
C TRP A 102 -6.43 7.57 -12.77
N GLU A 103 -5.54 8.42 -13.27
CA GLU A 103 -5.92 9.60 -14.07
C GLU A 103 -6.68 9.17 -15.34
N ALA A 104 -6.27 8.05 -15.96
CA ALA A 104 -6.90 7.53 -17.16
C ALA A 104 -8.27 6.86 -16.91
N THR A 105 -8.59 6.44 -15.68
CA THR A 105 -9.89 5.83 -15.37
C THR A 105 -11.01 6.84 -15.15
N GLY A 106 -10.67 8.09 -14.81
CA GLY A 106 -11.62 9.12 -14.41
C GLY A 106 -12.08 9.03 -12.96
N GLU A 107 -11.51 8.11 -12.17
CA GLU A 107 -11.80 7.90 -10.73
C GLU A 107 -10.65 8.40 -9.83
N LEU A 108 -9.77 9.24 -10.39
CA LEU A 108 -8.57 9.74 -9.71
C LEU A 108 -8.87 10.44 -8.37
N ASP A 109 -9.90 11.27 -8.32
CA ASP A 109 -10.24 12.02 -7.10
C ASP A 109 -10.66 11.09 -5.95
N ASP A 110 -11.42 10.02 -6.26
CA ASP A 110 -11.86 9.02 -5.29
C ASP A 110 -10.67 8.20 -4.78
N TRP A 111 -9.78 7.77 -5.69
CA TRP A 111 -8.54 7.09 -5.33
C TRP A 111 -7.60 7.96 -4.49
N LEU A 112 -7.45 9.25 -4.82
CA LEU A 112 -6.64 10.20 -4.05
C LEU A 112 -7.21 10.39 -2.64
N ALA A 113 -8.53 10.50 -2.51
CA ALA A 113 -9.19 10.62 -1.22
C ALA A 113 -8.96 9.36 -0.36
N ALA A 114 -9.19 8.17 -0.92
CA ALA A 114 -8.98 6.90 -0.22
C ALA A 114 -7.51 6.69 0.19
N THR A 115 -6.57 6.95 -0.72
CA THR A 115 -5.13 6.78 -0.47
C THR A 115 -4.61 7.76 0.58
N ARG A 116 -5.09 9.01 0.58
CA ARG A 116 -4.73 10.01 1.60
C ARG A 116 -5.29 9.64 2.97
N ALA A 117 -6.48 9.08 3.03
CA ALA A 117 -7.06 8.59 4.28
C ALA A 117 -6.26 7.42 4.89
N ALA A 118 -5.54 6.66 4.06
CA ALA A 118 -4.69 5.55 4.48
C ALA A 118 -3.27 5.94 4.95
N LEU A 119 -2.87 7.22 4.87
CA LEU A 119 -1.52 7.67 5.23
C LEU A 119 -1.20 7.51 6.74
N PRO A 120 -0.15 6.74 7.11
CA PRO A 120 0.18 6.42 8.51
C PRO A 120 1.09 7.43 9.18
#